data_AF-A0A9Q0TC03-F1
#
_entry.id   AF-A0A9Q0TC03-F1
#
_cell.length_a   1.000
_cell.length_b   1.000
_cell.length_c   1.000
_cell.angle_alpha   90.00
_cell.angle_beta   90.00
_cell.angle_gamma   90.00
#
_symmetry.space_group_name_H-M   'P 1'
#
loop_
_entity.id
_entity.type
_entity.pdbx_description
1 polymer ?
#
loop_
_entity_poly.entity_id
_entity_poly.type
_entity_poly.pdbx_seq_one_letter_code
_entity_poly.pdbx_strand_id
1 'polypeptide(L)'
;MNDYFFLNCTSNDELFLGIGMPISNIELEGTLTLRIAASFSCNNKTGIAPVSMSMTLGSGPFMLSNTRNIFTAIGCDTSASVTNNEYTYGAACLSLCTENVEMSDRNPCSGSGCCQSSIPKGLKSLNILSSTLYYTEVSRFNLCGFAFLADNKSLNFSDWPLSRTPKDVRTG
;
A
#
# COMPACT_ATOMS: atom_id res chain seq x y z
N MET A 1 19.98 26.31 8.43
CA MET A 1 19.66 24.87 8.22
C MET A 1 18.44 24.82 7.32
N ASN A 2 18.33 23.85 6.42
CA ASN A 2 17.21 23.81 5.47
C ASN A 2 16.01 23.10 6.11
N ASP A 3 14.90 23.81 6.27
CA ASP A 3 13.69 23.33 6.96
C ASP A 3 13.05 22.11 6.27
N TYR A 4 13.37 21.85 4.99
CA TYR A 4 12.88 20.68 4.25
C TYR A 4 13.45 19.34 4.73
N PHE A 5 14.49 19.34 5.57
CA PHE A 5 15.11 18.13 6.13
C PHE A 5 14.82 17.95 7.62
N PHE A 6 13.79 18.62 8.15
CA PHE A 6 13.45 18.51 9.55
C PHE A 6 12.90 17.10 9.87
N LEU A 7 13.62 16.39 10.74
CA LEU A 7 13.23 15.10 11.30
C LEU A 7 12.80 15.32 12.75
N ASN A 8 11.64 14.81 13.12
CA ASN A 8 11.10 14.95 14.47
C ASN A 8 11.15 13.61 15.21
N CYS A 9 11.54 13.61 16.48
CA CYS A 9 11.53 12.42 17.34
C CYS A 9 10.44 12.56 18.40
N THR A 10 9.69 11.49 18.65
CA THR A 10 8.82 11.42 19.84
C THR A 10 9.59 10.86 21.04
N SER A 11 8.99 10.94 22.23
CA SER A 11 9.56 10.38 23.47
C SER A 11 9.76 8.86 23.45
N ASN A 12 9.25 8.16 22.43
CA ASN A 12 9.37 6.71 22.25
C ASN A 12 10.43 6.34 21.17
N ASP A 13 11.35 7.25 20.85
CA ASP A 13 12.39 7.07 19.82
C ASP A 13 11.88 6.82 18.40
N GLU A 14 10.60 7.12 18.12
CA GLU A 14 10.07 7.08 16.75
C GLU A 14 10.45 8.36 16.01
N LEU A 15 11.07 8.17 14.84
CA LEU A 15 11.49 9.24 13.95
C LEU A 15 10.43 9.50 12.90
N PHE A 16 10.16 10.77 12.58
CA PHE A 16 9.13 11.17 11.62
C PHE A 16 9.67 12.12 10.55
N LEU A 17 9.16 11.96 9.33
CA LEU A 17 9.30 12.94 8.25
C LEU A 17 8.09 13.88 8.29
N GLY A 18 8.30 15.17 8.60
CA GLY A 18 7.21 16.11 8.76
C GLY A 18 6.26 15.71 9.90
N ILE A 19 4.95 15.67 9.64
CA ILE A 19 3.91 15.32 10.63
C ILE A 19 3.28 13.98 10.25
N GLY A 20 3.40 12.97 11.12
CA GLY A 20 2.64 11.73 11.01
C GLY A 20 3.16 10.68 10.02
N MET A 21 4.37 10.84 9.46
CA MET A 21 5.02 9.82 8.62
C MET A 21 6.18 9.15 9.36
N PRO A 22 5.94 8.05 10.09
CA PRO A 22 6.99 7.35 10.82
C PRO A 22 8.02 6.74 9.86
N ILE A 23 9.28 6.99 10.17
CA ILE A 23 10.46 6.50 9.46
C ILE A 23 10.90 5.19 10.12
N SER A 24 11.05 4.13 9.34
CA SER A 24 11.54 2.84 9.81
C SER A 24 13.01 2.60 9.55
N ASN A 25 13.59 3.27 8.56
CA ASN A 25 14.99 3.11 8.20
C ASN A 25 15.52 4.35 7.47
N ILE A 26 16.81 4.66 7.68
CA ILE A 26 17.57 5.69 6.96
C ILE A 26 18.83 5.04 6.41
N GLU A 27 19.01 5.13 5.10
CA GLU A 27 20.22 4.64 4.44
C GLU A 27 21.18 5.80 4.16
N LEU A 28 22.49 5.50 4.18
CA LEU A 28 23.55 6.49 3.99
C LEU A 28 23.47 7.21 2.63
N GLU A 29 22.82 6.58 1.64
CA GLU A 29 22.60 7.12 0.29
C GLU A 29 21.48 8.18 0.23
N GLY A 30 20.90 8.56 1.38
CA GLY A 30 19.82 9.56 1.45
C GLY A 30 18.43 8.99 1.18
N THR A 31 18.26 7.68 1.34
CA THR A 31 16.95 7.02 1.21
C THR A 31 16.29 6.89 2.57
N LEU A 32 15.02 7.29 2.66
CA LEU A 32 14.17 7.11 3.83
C LEU A 32 13.13 6.03 3.53
N THR A 33 12.92 5.11 4.47
CA THR A 33 11.79 4.18 4.42
C THR A 33 10.71 4.67 5.36
N LEU A 34 9.52 4.93 4.81
CA LEU A 34 8.34 5.35 5.57
C LEU A 34 7.41 4.16 5.79
N ARG A 35 6.75 4.10 6.93
CA ARG A 35 5.62 3.17 7.15
C ARG A 35 4.33 3.89 6.79
N ILE A 36 3.57 3.30 5.86
CA ILE A 36 2.26 3.80 5.44
C ILE A 36 1.20 2.73 5.68
N ALA A 37 -0.03 3.16 5.93
CA ALA A 37 -1.17 2.25 6.04
C ALA A 37 -1.53 1.68 4.65
N ALA A 38 -2.13 0.48 4.63
CA ALA A 38 -2.75 -0.05 3.43
C ALA A 38 -4.18 0.49 3.28
N SER A 39 -4.58 0.79 2.05
CA SER A 39 -6.00 0.86 1.73
C SER A 39 -6.58 -0.55 1.74
N PHE A 40 -7.82 -0.68 2.18
CA PHE A 40 -8.53 -1.96 2.10
C PHE A 40 -10.03 -1.76 1.90
N SER A 41 -10.65 -2.76 1.29
CA SER A 41 -12.08 -2.91 1.17
C SER A 41 -12.42 -4.35 1.52
N CYS A 42 -13.45 -4.53 2.34
CA CYS A 42 -13.91 -5.84 2.76
C CYS A 42 -15.34 -6.09 2.29
N ASN A 43 -15.73 -7.35 2.21
CA ASN A 43 -17.10 -7.73 1.96
C ASN A 43 -18.03 -7.12 3.03
N ASN A 44 -19.20 -6.62 2.62
CA ASN A 44 -20.17 -5.98 3.52
C ASN A 44 -20.56 -6.86 4.73
N LYS A 45 -20.51 -8.20 4.59
CA LYS A 45 -20.78 -9.15 5.68
C LYS A 45 -19.81 -9.04 6.86
N THR A 46 -18.61 -8.48 6.64
CA THR A 46 -17.60 -8.30 7.69
C THR A 46 -17.93 -7.16 8.65
N GLY A 47 -18.77 -6.20 8.25
CA GLY A 47 -19.02 -4.97 9.00
C GLY A 47 -17.83 -4.01 9.06
N ILE A 48 -16.75 -4.29 8.32
CA ILE A 48 -15.54 -3.46 8.27
C ILE A 48 -15.73 -2.38 7.18
N ALA A 49 -15.65 -1.11 7.59
CA ALA A 49 -15.70 0.00 6.65
C ALA A 49 -14.42 0.05 5.77
N PRO A 50 -14.53 0.36 4.47
CA PRO A 50 -13.36 0.50 3.62
C PRO A 50 -12.52 1.70 4.05
N VAL A 51 -11.20 1.60 3.88
CA VAL A 51 -10.23 2.65 4.19
C VAL A 51 -9.43 2.97 2.94
N SER A 52 -9.37 4.25 2.59
CA SER A 52 -8.44 4.78 1.58
C SER A 52 -7.16 5.23 2.24
N MET A 53 -6.07 5.30 1.47
CA MET A 53 -4.80 5.84 1.95
C MET A 53 -4.37 7.01 1.06
N SER A 54 -3.96 8.12 1.66
CA SER A 54 -3.33 9.23 0.95
C SER A 54 -2.05 9.68 1.64
N MET A 55 -1.09 10.18 0.86
CA MET A 55 0.19 10.66 1.36
C MET A 55 0.71 11.81 0.49
N THR A 56 1.43 12.76 1.08
CA THR A 56 2.10 13.86 0.38
C THR A 56 3.41 14.24 1.08
N LEU A 57 4.53 14.16 0.35
CA LEU A 57 5.90 14.41 0.86
C LEU A 57 6.28 15.90 0.96
N GLY A 58 5.34 16.82 0.69
CA GLY A 58 5.55 18.26 0.74
C GLY A 58 6.43 18.81 -0.41
N SER A 59 6.81 20.09 -0.30
CA SER A 59 7.62 20.78 -1.32
C SER A 59 9.12 20.47 -1.26
N GLY A 60 9.56 19.73 -0.22
CA GLY A 60 10.95 19.33 -0.03
C GLY A 60 11.52 18.45 -1.15
N PRO A 61 12.82 18.08 -1.08
CA PRO A 61 13.51 17.37 -2.15
C PRO A 61 13.14 15.88 -2.24
N PHE A 62 12.39 15.35 -1.27
CA PHE A 62 11.99 13.96 -1.23
C PHE A 62 10.97 13.62 -2.32
N MET A 63 11.09 12.41 -2.85
CA MET A 63 10.19 11.81 -3.82
C MET A 63 10.09 10.31 -3.58
N LEU A 64 9.02 9.69 -4.07
CA LEU A 64 8.84 8.25 -4.02
C LEU A 64 9.80 7.58 -5.01
N SER A 65 10.42 6.49 -4.59
CA SER A 65 11.42 5.80 -5.39
C SER A 65 10.73 4.92 -6.43
N ASN A 66 10.78 5.32 -7.70
CA ASN A 66 10.16 4.55 -8.79
C ASN A 66 10.88 3.22 -9.11
N THR A 67 12.05 2.98 -8.52
CA THR A 67 12.84 1.76 -8.72
C THR A 67 12.75 0.80 -7.54
N ARG A 68 12.48 1.31 -6.33
CA ARG A 68 12.23 0.47 -5.14
C ARG A 68 10.75 0.26 -4.88
N ASN A 69 9.92 1.28 -5.14
CA ASN A 69 8.52 1.22 -4.80
C ASN A 69 7.67 0.62 -5.92
N ILE A 70 6.75 -0.26 -5.53
CA ILE A 70 5.79 -0.90 -6.43
C ILE A 70 4.39 -0.79 -5.84
N PHE A 71 3.44 -0.34 -6.66
CA PHE A 71 2.04 -0.33 -6.27
C PHE A 71 1.52 -1.76 -6.36
N THR A 72 0.94 -2.25 -5.26
CA THR A 72 0.52 -3.65 -5.13
C THR A 72 -0.90 -3.71 -4.63
N ALA A 73 -1.72 -4.58 -5.21
CA ALA A 73 -3.00 -4.98 -4.65
C ALA A 73 -3.03 -6.49 -4.41
N ILE A 74 -3.60 -6.90 -3.29
CA ILE A 74 -3.69 -8.30 -2.85
C ILE A 74 -5.13 -8.62 -2.48
N GLY A 75 -5.63 -9.75 -2.99
CA GLY A 75 -6.99 -10.22 -2.79
C GLY A 75 -7.55 -10.87 -4.06
N CYS A 76 -8.67 -11.56 -3.93
CA CYS A 76 -9.50 -11.96 -5.07
C CYS A 76 -10.65 -10.98 -5.21
N ASP A 77 -11.17 -10.83 -6.42
CA ASP A 77 -12.18 -9.81 -6.73
C ASP A 77 -11.77 -8.44 -6.20
N THR A 78 -10.49 -8.09 -6.37
CA THR A 78 -9.92 -6.88 -5.79
C THR A 78 -9.51 -5.95 -6.92
N SER A 79 -10.11 -4.77 -6.94
CA SER A 79 -9.69 -3.64 -7.77
C SER A 79 -9.04 -2.59 -6.90
N ALA A 80 -7.93 -2.03 -7.37
CA ALA A 80 -7.28 -0.91 -6.72
C ALA A 80 -6.85 0.14 -7.74
N SER A 81 -6.86 1.40 -7.33
CA SER A 81 -6.35 2.51 -8.13
C SER A 81 -5.41 3.36 -7.29
N VAL A 82 -4.46 3.98 -7.99
CA VAL A 82 -3.52 4.93 -7.42
C VAL A 82 -3.47 6.17 -8.31
N THR A 83 -3.62 7.35 -7.73
CA THR A 83 -3.46 8.65 -8.42
C THR A 83 -2.56 9.59 -7.62
N ASN A 84 -2.02 10.63 -8.23
CA ASN A 84 -1.44 11.77 -7.50
C ASN A 84 -2.47 12.88 -7.29
N ASN A 85 -2.16 13.86 -6.43
CA ASN A 85 -3.07 14.97 -6.11
C ASN A 85 -3.42 15.82 -7.34
N GLU A 86 -2.51 15.92 -8.30
CA GLU A 86 -2.69 16.68 -9.53
C GLU A 86 -3.41 15.88 -10.64
N TYR A 87 -3.72 14.60 -10.40
CA TYR A 87 -4.35 13.68 -11.36
C TYR A 87 -3.64 13.57 -12.72
N THR A 88 -2.33 13.83 -12.74
CA THR A 88 -1.46 13.67 -13.92
C THR A 88 -0.88 12.26 -14.05
N TYR A 89 -0.96 11.48 -12.99
CA TYR A 89 -0.63 10.06 -12.95
C TYR A 89 -1.81 9.28 -12.39
N GLY A 90 -2.10 8.15 -13.04
CA GLY A 90 -3.06 7.17 -12.59
C GLY A 90 -2.63 5.78 -13.01
N ALA A 91 -2.76 4.81 -12.12
CA ALA A 91 -2.67 3.39 -12.44
C ALA A 91 -3.78 2.61 -11.75
N ALA A 92 -4.17 1.49 -12.34
CA ALA A 92 -5.15 0.58 -11.77
C ALA A 92 -4.57 -0.83 -11.75
N CYS A 93 -5.08 -1.63 -10.82
CA CYS A 93 -4.63 -2.98 -10.53
C CYS A 93 -5.86 -3.84 -10.30
N LEU A 94 -5.99 -4.93 -11.04
CA LEU A 94 -7.10 -5.86 -10.94
C LEU A 94 -6.59 -7.26 -10.64
N SER A 95 -7.14 -7.88 -9.60
CA SER A 95 -6.86 -9.26 -9.22
C SER A 95 -8.18 -10.05 -9.15
N LEU A 96 -8.28 -11.12 -9.92
CA LEU A 96 -9.45 -11.99 -10.05
C LEU A 96 -9.02 -13.44 -9.86
N CYS A 97 -9.79 -14.18 -9.06
CA CYS A 97 -9.56 -15.61 -8.83
C CYS A 97 -10.86 -16.27 -8.37
N THR A 98 -11.09 -17.51 -8.80
CA THR A 98 -12.25 -18.32 -8.40
C THR A 98 -11.94 -19.30 -7.26
N GLU A 99 -10.65 -19.53 -7.02
CA GLU A 99 -10.13 -20.48 -6.04
C GLU A 99 -9.06 -19.82 -5.18
N ASN A 100 -8.77 -20.45 -4.04
CA ASN A 100 -7.74 -19.96 -3.14
C ASN A 100 -6.36 -20.07 -3.81
N VAL A 101 -5.58 -19.00 -3.74
CA VAL A 101 -4.24 -18.92 -4.33
C VAL A 101 -3.23 -18.93 -3.19
N GLU A 102 -2.23 -19.81 -3.28
CA GLU A 102 -1.12 -19.81 -2.33
C GLU A 102 -0.22 -18.60 -2.58
N MET A 103 -0.30 -17.62 -1.67
CA MET A 103 0.47 -16.37 -1.77
C MET A 103 1.93 -16.63 -1.41
N SER A 104 2.79 -16.56 -2.42
CA SER A 104 4.24 -16.74 -2.30
C SER A 104 4.96 -15.94 -3.37
N ASP A 105 6.24 -15.63 -3.13
CA ASP A 105 7.08 -14.88 -4.08
C ASP A 105 7.32 -15.62 -5.41
N ARG A 106 6.91 -16.89 -5.51
CA ARG A 106 6.96 -17.68 -6.74
C ARG A 106 5.74 -17.44 -7.64
N ASN A 107 4.63 -16.96 -7.09
CA ASN A 107 3.42 -16.72 -7.85
C ASN A 107 3.57 -15.42 -8.66
N PRO A 108 3.38 -15.41 -9.98
CA PRO A 108 3.39 -14.17 -10.76
C PRO A 108 2.29 -13.23 -10.26
N CYS A 109 2.70 -12.11 -9.66
CA CYS A 109 1.78 -11.11 -9.11
C CYS A 109 1.17 -10.23 -10.21
N SER A 110 0.38 -10.84 -11.08
CA SER A 110 -0.07 -10.24 -12.34
C SER A 110 -1.54 -10.54 -12.67
N GLY A 111 -2.37 -10.84 -11.66
CA GLY A 111 -3.82 -10.88 -11.81
C GLY A 111 -4.56 -11.95 -11.02
N SER A 112 -3.89 -12.94 -10.43
CA SER A 112 -4.54 -13.98 -9.60
C SER A 112 -3.99 -13.92 -8.17
N GLY A 113 -4.84 -13.52 -7.22
CA GLY A 113 -4.48 -13.31 -5.82
C GLY A 113 -3.73 -12.00 -5.56
N CYS A 114 -2.97 -11.49 -6.52
CA CYS A 114 -2.42 -10.14 -6.49
C CYS A 114 -2.09 -9.58 -7.87
N CYS A 115 -1.87 -8.27 -7.92
CA CYS A 115 -1.37 -7.56 -9.09
C CYS A 115 -0.42 -6.45 -8.65
N GLN A 116 0.47 -6.05 -9.56
CA GLN A 116 1.42 -4.96 -9.33
C GLN A 116 1.49 -3.99 -10.51
N SER A 117 1.82 -2.73 -10.22
CA SER A 117 2.14 -1.71 -11.21
C SER A 117 3.32 -0.86 -10.75
N SER A 118 4.22 -0.55 -11.67
CA SER A 118 5.28 0.45 -11.44
C SER A 118 4.68 1.85 -11.29
N ILE A 119 5.40 2.72 -10.59
CA ILE A 119 5.09 4.14 -10.50
C ILE A 119 6.11 4.96 -11.31
N PRO A 120 5.76 6.15 -11.83
CA PRO A 120 6.70 7.03 -12.50
C PRO A 120 7.65 7.73 -11.51
N LYS A 121 8.80 8.18 -12.03
CA LYS A 121 9.75 9.01 -11.29
C LYS A 121 9.15 10.37 -10.96
N GLY A 122 9.50 10.92 -9.80
CA GLY A 122 9.17 12.29 -9.41
C GLY A 122 7.84 12.44 -8.68
N LEU A 123 7.14 11.35 -8.37
CA LEU A 123 5.92 11.42 -7.56
C LEU A 123 6.24 11.85 -6.13
N LYS A 124 5.41 12.77 -5.63
CA LYS A 124 5.45 13.27 -4.25
C LYS A 124 4.16 13.03 -3.48
N SER A 125 3.08 12.70 -4.17
CA SER A 125 1.78 12.45 -3.58
C SER A 125 1.16 11.19 -4.18
N LEU A 126 0.37 10.49 -3.38
CA LEU A 126 -0.41 9.34 -3.79
C LEU A 126 -1.76 9.33 -3.07
N ASN A 127 -2.79 8.90 -3.78
CA ASN A 127 -4.11 8.55 -3.27
C ASN A 127 -4.42 7.14 -3.76
N ILE A 128 -4.55 6.21 -2.82
CA ILE A 128 -4.81 4.80 -3.07
C ILE A 128 -6.23 4.47 -2.63
N LEU A 129 -6.98 3.89 -3.56
CA LEU A 129 -8.32 3.37 -3.33
C LEU A 129 -8.31 1.88 -3.62
N SER A 130 -9.05 1.12 -2.82
CA SER A 130 -9.33 -0.30 -3.05
C SER A 130 -10.83 -0.53 -3.01
N SER A 131 -11.27 -1.52 -3.78
CA SER A 131 -12.66 -1.89 -3.92
C SER A 131 -12.77 -3.41 -4.07
N THR A 132 -13.68 -3.99 -3.30
CA THR A 132 -14.10 -5.38 -3.49
C THR A 132 -15.12 -5.42 -4.61
N LEU A 133 -14.84 -6.26 -5.60
CA LEU A 133 -15.74 -6.61 -6.68
C LEU A 133 -16.59 -7.81 -6.23
N TYR A 134 -17.74 -8.02 -6.88
CA TYR A 134 -18.63 -9.15 -6.59
C TYR A 134 -18.80 -10.00 -7.85
N TYR A 135 -17.69 -10.36 -8.50
CA TYR A 135 -17.72 -11.15 -9.74
C TYR A 135 -17.84 -12.65 -9.44
N THR A 136 -17.27 -13.11 -8.31
CA THR A 136 -17.18 -14.51 -7.92
C THR A 136 -17.39 -14.69 -6.41
N GLU A 137 -17.81 -15.87 -5.97
CA GLU A 137 -18.02 -16.17 -4.54
C GLU A 137 -16.70 -16.59 -3.85
N VAL A 138 -15.86 -15.60 -3.55
CA VAL A 138 -14.54 -15.79 -2.91
C VAL A 138 -14.56 -15.64 -1.40
N SER A 139 -15.70 -15.24 -0.83
CA SER A 139 -15.89 -14.92 0.60
C SER A 139 -15.49 -16.04 1.57
N ARG A 140 -15.42 -17.30 1.10
CA ARG A 140 -14.97 -18.46 1.86
C ARG A 140 -13.47 -18.48 2.17
N PHE A 141 -12.64 -17.79 1.38
CA PHE A 141 -11.18 -17.78 1.54
C PHE A 141 -10.56 -16.37 1.44
N ASN A 142 -11.29 -15.38 0.89
CA ASN A 142 -10.87 -13.99 0.81
C ASN A 142 -12.02 -13.06 1.22
N LEU A 143 -11.84 -12.34 2.33
CA LEU A 143 -12.86 -11.42 2.88
C LEU A 143 -12.56 -9.96 2.55
N CYS A 144 -11.30 -9.63 2.32
CA CYS A 144 -10.82 -8.28 2.12
C CYS A 144 -9.76 -8.23 1.01
N GLY A 145 -9.84 -7.18 0.21
CA GLY A 145 -8.79 -6.75 -0.70
C GLY A 145 -7.98 -5.62 -0.08
N PHE A 146 -6.66 -5.61 -0.33
CA PHE A 146 -5.72 -4.62 0.15
C PHE A 146 -5.00 -3.95 -1.02
N ALA A 147 -4.63 -2.69 -0.86
CA ALA A 147 -3.81 -1.96 -1.81
C ALA A 147 -2.83 -1.03 -1.09
N PHE A 148 -1.58 -1.00 -1.52
CA PHE A 148 -0.53 -0.22 -0.89
C PHE A 148 0.66 0.00 -1.84
N LEU A 149 1.49 0.98 -1.50
CA LEU A 149 2.82 1.13 -2.08
C LEU A 149 3.83 0.45 -1.16
N ALA A 150 4.64 -0.48 -1.68
CA ALA A 150 5.65 -1.18 -0.90
C ALA A 150 7.04 -1.01 -1.50
N ASP A 151 8.09 -1.13 -0.68
CA ASP A 151 9.42 -1.47 -1.17
C ASP A 151 9.40 -2.92 -1.67
N ASN A 152 9.67 -3.11 -2.97
CA ASN A 152 9.64 -4.40 -3.64
C ASN A 152 10.60 -5.41 -3.00
N LYS A 153 11.72 -4.96 -2.42
CA LYS A 153 12.69 -5.86 -1.75
C LYS A 153 12.22 -6.34 -0.38
N SER A 154 11.30 -5.61 0.24
CA SER A 154 10.79 -5.90 1.59
C SER A 154 9.42 -6.58 1.55
N LEU A 155 8.83 -6.73 0.37
CA LEU A 155 7.55 -7.39 0.20
C LEU A 155 7.74 -8.91 0.21
N ASN A 156 7.09 -9.57 1.14
CA ASN A 156 7.00 -11.03 1.22
C ASN A 156 5.52 -11.42 1.09
N PHE A 157 5.16 -12.10 0.01
CA PHE A 157 3.76 -12.44 -0.24
C PHE A 157 3.20 -13.47 0.75
N SER A 158 4.06 -14.27 1.39
CA SER A 158 3.63 -15.23 2.41
C SER A 158 3.10 -14.55 3.68
N ASP A 159 3.44 -13.29 3.92
CA ASP A 159 2.85 -12.49 5.00
C ASP A 159 1.43 -11.98 4.67
N TRP A 160 0.98 -12.18 3.43
CA TRP A 160 -0.30 -11.69 2.91
C TRP A 160 -1.19 -12.83 2.41
N PRO A 161 -1.61 -13.77 3.28
CA PRO A 161 -2.56 -14.81 2.88
C PRO A 161 -3.90 -14.16 2.49
N LEU A 162 -4.63 -14.78 1.55
CA LEU A 162 -5.94 -14.25 1.11
C LEU A 162 -6.97 -14.17 2.25
N SER A 163 -6.82 -14.95 3.30
CA SER A 163 -7.68 -14.91 4.49
C SER A 163 -7.41 -13.71 5.42
N ARG A 164 -6.40 -12.89 5.12
CA ARG A 164 -5.99 -11.76 5.95
C ARG A 164 -7.12 -10.73 6.08
N THR A 165 -7.32 -10.24 7.30
CA THR A 165 -8.21 -9.14 7.62
C THR A 165 -7.41 -7.94 8.17
N PRO A 166 -7.92 -6.70 8.03
CA PRO A 166 -7.30 -5.53 8.64
C PRO A 166 -7.19 -5.71 10.16
N LYS A 167 -6.05 -5.30 10.74
CA LYS A 167 -5.95 -5.15 12.20
C LYS A 167 -6.81 -3.97 12.62
N ASP A 168 -7.55 -4.12 13.72
CA ASP A 168 -8.52 -3.13 14.19
C ASP A 168 -7.83 -1.77 14.40
N VAL A 169 -8.16 -0.78 13.55
CA VAL A 169 -7.53 0.55 13.52
C VAL A 169 -7.81 1.34 14.82
N ARG A 170 -8.63 0.81 15.72
CA ARG A 170 -9.05 1.44 17.00
C ARG A 170 -8.17 1.10 18.20
N THR A 171 -7.08 0.34 18.05
CA THR A 171 -6.23 -0.10 19.19
C THR A 171 -4.76 0.34 19.11
N GLY A 172 -4.50 1.46 18.42
CA GLY A 172 -3.20 2.15 18.45
C GLY A 172 -3.29 3.45 19.23
#